data_AF-A0A914M9L7-F1
#
_entry.id   AF-A0A914M9L7-F1
#
_cell.length_a   1.000
_cell.length_b   1.000
_cell.length_c   1.000
_cell.angle_alpha   90.00
_cell.angle_beta   90.00
_cell.angle_gamma   90.00
#
_symmetry.space_group_name_H-M   'P 1'
#
loop_
_entity.id
_entity.type
_entity.pdbx_description
1 polymer ?
#
loop_
_entity_poly.entity_id
_entity_poly.type
_entity_poly.pdbx_seq_one_letter_code
_entity_poly.pdbx_strand_id
1 'polypeptide(L)'
;MEGSTDKKVGEKAEELEQINNLDNQLCFVQVANKWKEIKEKSKEAPWVTEDCCEAKCINTENPVGNCVKGNGFANIIDDENIEYIDAKRDDNCYGHDNSSTIYAENLFTKPKDSSNYSLFYFEVKYISKIKEEHINYRKINIGLENSKNSYARLEFNIHGSKNIWFNARNQKYQDGVLRLKNILWNNNDIFGCGLVYPPSTTNDFSYIFFTHNGKQIGNPILLNDNCDGYKPYIRIQCCSVETNFGKDLKAKPFAFDFSKHKFHKYSDF
;
A
#
# COMPACT_ATOMS: atom_id res chain seq x y z
N MET A 1 -0.81 32.42 57.77
CA MET A 1 -0.21 32.25 56.42
C MET A 1 -0.57 30.85 55.96
N GLU A 2 -1.79 30.69 55.45
CA GLU A 2 -2.22 29.46 54.78
C GLU A 2 -2.12 29.75 53.30
N GLY A 3 -1.08 29.21 52.67
CA GLY A 3 -0.85 29.38 51.25
C GLY A 3 -0.07 28.20 50.72
N SER A 4 -0.55 27.68 49.59
CA SER A 4 0.23 26.95 48.60
C SER A 4 0.29 25.42 48.68
N THR A 5 -0.68 24.73 49.28
CA THR A 5 -0.86 23.28 49.02
C THR A 5 -1.74 23.01 47.80
N ASP A 6 -2.85 23.75 47.63
CA ASP A 6 -3.82 23.46 46.57
C ASP A 6 -3.31 23.75 45.15
N LYS A 7 -2.45 24.76 45.00
CA LYS A 7 -1.87 25.12 43.70
C LYS A 7 -0.92 24.04 43.16
N LYS A 8 -0.22 23.32 44.05
CA LYS A 8 0.69 22.20 43.70
C LYS A 8 -0.05 20.91 43.34
N VAL A 9 -1.30 20.75 43.79
CA VAL A 9 -2.12 19.57 43.45
C VAL A 9 -2.74 19.72 42.05
N GLY A 10 -3.14 20.94 41.67
CA GLY A 10 -3.63 21.24 40.31
C GLY A 10 -2.57 21.06 39.23
N GLU A 11 -1.35 21.59 39.44
CA GLU A 11 -0.24 21.45 38.47
C GLU A 11 0.17 19.98 38.25
N LYS A 12 0.13 19.14 39.30
CA LYS A 12 0.40 17.70 39.18
C LYS A 12 -0.72 16.94 38.47
N ALA A 13 -1.97 17.37 38.61
CA ALA A 13 -3.09 16.74 37.89
C ALA A 13 -3.03 17.04 36.38
N GLU A 14 -2.64 18.25 35.99
CA GLU A 14 -2.41 18.62 34.59
C GLU A 14 -1.20 17.88 33.98
N GLU A 15 -0.10 17.71 34.72
CA GLU A 15 1.03 16.87 34.28
C GLU A 15 0.62 15.39 34.11
N LEU A 16 -0.20 14.85 35.00
CA LEU A 16 -0.73 13.48 34.90
C LEU A 16 -1.73 13.31 33.74
N GLU A 17 -2.55 14.31 33.43
CA GLU A 17 -3.41 14.30 32.24
C GLU A 17 -2.60 14.43 30.94
N GLN A 18 -1.49 15.18 30.94
CA GLN A 18 -0.58 15.25 29.79
C GLN A 18 0.19 13.94 29.59
N ILE A 19 0.60 13.26 30.67
CA ILE A 19 1.25 11.94 30.63
C ILE A 19 0.25 10.84 30.22
N ASN A 20 -0.99 10.89 30.69
CA ASN A 20 -2.04 9.96 30.23
C ASN A 20 -2.50 10.25 28.78
N ASN A 21 -2.26 11.45 28.25
CA ASN A 21 -2.44 11.78 26.83
C ASN A 21 -1.24 11.37 25.94
N LEU A 22 -0.11 10.99 26.53
CA LEU A 22 1.03 10.40 25.81
C LEU A 22 0.80 8.91 25.52
N ASP A 23 -0.08 8.24 26.26
CA ASP A 23 -0.51 6.89 25.96
C ASP A 23 -1.37 6.91 24.68
N ASN A 24 -0.91 6.18 23.66
CA ASN A 24 -1.47 6.10 22.30
C ASN A 24 -0.92 7.11 21.27
N GLN A 25 0.39 7.40 21.29
CA GLN A 25 1.01 8.08 20.15
C GLN A 25 1.13 7.15 18.93
N LEU A 26 1.10 7.74 17.74
CA LEU A 26 1.37 7.05 16.48
C LEU A 26 2.87 7.14 16.18
N CYS A 27 3.56 6.00 16.26
CA CYS A 27 4.97 5.90 15.97
C CYS A 27 5.17 5.33 14.58
N PHE A 28 5.78 6.11 13.68
CA PHE A 28 6.23 5.57 12.39
C PHE A 28 7.37 4.57 12.62
N VAL A 29 7.19 3.35 12.11
CA VAL A 29 8.18 2.28 12.15
C VAL A 29 8.83 2.18 10.78
N GLN A 30 10.07 2.65 10.69
CA GLN A 30 10.85 2.56 9.47
C GLN A 30 11.29 1.11 9.23
N VAL A 31 10.94 0.56 8.08
CA VAL A 31 11.44 -0.73 7.59
C VAL A 31 12.23 -0.45 6.32
N ALA A 32 13.55 -0.67 6.35
CA ALA A 32 14.34 -0.64 5.13
C ALA A 32 13.78 -1.68 4.16
N ASN A 33 13.29 -1.23 3.02
CA ASN A 33 12.62 -2.10 2.05
C ASN A 33 13.01 -1.73 0.63
N LYS A 34 12.79 -2.69 -0.27
CA LYS A 34 13.02 -2.57 -1.70
C LYS A 34 12.15 -3.55 -2.44
N TRP A 35 11.89 -3.31 -3.72
CA TRP A 35 11.29 -4.33 -4.57
C TRP A 35 12.26 -5.49 -4.80
N LYS A 36 11.76 -6.73 -4.70
CA LYS A 36 12.62 -7.92 -4.78
C LYS A 36 12.07 -9.03 -5.64
N GLU A 37 10.76 -9.26 -5.59
CA GLU A 37 10.15 -10.44 -6.19
C GLU A 37 9.04 -9.99 -7.13
N ILE A 38 9.13 -10.38 -8.39
CA ILE A 38 8.01 -10.28 -9.33
C ILE A 38 7.39 -11.68 -9.41
N LYS A 39 6.12 -11.80 -9.03
CA LYS A 39 5.41 -13.07 -9.03
C LYS A 39 4.61 -13.21 -10.32
N GLU A 40 4.97 -14.19 -11.13
CA GLU A 40 4.11 -14.73 -12.17
C GLU A 40 2.89 -15.36 -11.47
N LYS A 41 1.67 -15.18 -12.00
CA LYS A 41 0.46 -15.75 -11.38
C LYS A 41 0.68 -17.23 -11.07
N SER A 42 0.27 -17.67 -9.87
CA SER A 42 0.22 -19.11 -9.60
C SER A 42 -0.87 -19.73 -10.47
N LYS A 43 -0.60 -20.92 -11.01
CA LYS A 43 -1.48 -21.75 -11.85
C LYS A 43 -2.80 -22.19 -11.17
N GLU A 44 -3.14 -21.61 -10.03
CA GLU A 44 -4.19 -22.09 -9.11
C GLU A 44 -5.54 -21.39 -9.29
N ALA A 45 -5.64 -20.38 -10.17
CA ALA A 45 -6.90 -19.76 -10.54
C ALA A 45 -7.30 -20.16 -11.99
N PRO A 46 -8.00 -21.29 -12.18
CA PRO A 46 -8.26 -21.88 -13.50
C PRO A 46 -9.15 -21.04 -14.45
N TRP A 47 -9.64 -19.88 -14.00
CA TRP A 47 -10.56 -19.04 -14.76
C TRP A 47 -9.93 -17.76 -15.33
N VAL A 48 -8.63 -17.53 -15.10
CA VAL A 48 -7.96 -16.35 -15.65
C VAL A 48 -6.89 -16.80 -16.64
N THR A 49 -7.32 -17.00 -17.89
CA THR A 49 -6.59 -17.60 -19.01
C THR A 49 -5.48 -16.74 -19.62
N GLU A 50 -5.04 -15.69 -18.94
CA GLU A 50 -4.00 -14.80 -19.47
C GLU A 50 -2.88 -14.72 -18.42
N ASP A 51 -2.00 -15.71 -18.55
CA ASP A 51 -0.71 -15.77 -17.88
C ASP A 51 0.17 -14.62 -18.41
N CYS A 52 0.84 -13.93 -17.49
CA CYS A 52 2.07 -13.26 -17.89
C CYS A 52 3.03 -14.38 -18.31
N CYS A 53 3.42 -14.37 -19.59
CA CYS A 53 4.22 -15.32 -20.34
C CYS A 53 5.04 -16.36 -19.56
N GLU A 54 4.90 -17.63 -19.96
CA GLU A 54 5.84 -18.75 -19.79
C GLU A 54 7.23 -18.36 -19.26
N ALA A 55 7.46 -18.27 -17.95
CA ALA A 55 8.78 -18.24 -17.29
C ALA A 55 9.87 -17.27 -17.85
N LYS A 56 9.56 -16.38 -18.80
CA LYS A 56 10.52 -15.63 -19.63
C LYS A 56 10.28 -14.11 -19.58
N CYS A 57 9.16 -13.67 -19.02
CA CYS A 57 8.82 -12.25 -18.90
C CYS A 57 9.35 -11.62 -17.59
N ILE A 58 9.93 -12.43 -16.69
CA ILE A 58 10.49 -11.99 -15.40
C ILE A 58 11.91 -12.56 -15.29
N ASN A 59 12.93 -11.70 -15.29
CA ASN A 59 14.28 -12.14 -14.95
C ASN A 59 14.51 -12.01 -13.44
N THR A 60 14.29 -13.10 -12.70
CA THR A 60 14.39 -13.12 -11.23
C THR A 60 15.81 -13.06 -10.70
N GLU A 61 16.82 -13.43 -11.50
CA GLU A 61 18.23 -13.42 -11.11
C GLU A 61 18.94 -12.12 -11.50
N ASN A 62 18.42 -11.41 -12.50
CA ASN A 62 19.00 -10.19 -13.03
C ASN A 62 17.90 -9.39 -13.77
N PRO A 63 17.15 -8.46 -13.15
CA PRO A 63 15.88 -7.91 -13.70
C PRO A 63 15.92 -7.30 -15.13
N VAL A 64 17.10 -7.21 -15.74
CA VAL A 64 17.34 -7.03 -17.17
C VAL A 64 16.81 -8.24 -17.99
N GLY A 65 15.52 -8.21 -18.36
CA GLY A 65 14.88 -9.17 -19.26
C GLY A 65 14.62 -8.59 -20.67
N ASN A 66 14.77 -9.41 -21.71
CA ASN A 66 14.42 -9.05 -23.09
C ASN A 66 12.98 -9.47 -23.42
N CYS A 67 12.20 -8.54 -23.98
CA CYS A 67 10.82 -8.73 -24.46
C CYS A 67 10.72 -9.85 -25.52
N VAL A 68 9.73 -10.74 -25.37
CA VAL A 68 9.23 -11.57 -26.48
C VAL A 68 8.10 -10.78 -27.16
N LYS A 69 8.20 -10.61 -28.49
CA LYS A 69 7.29 -9.81 -29.33
C LYS A 69 5.82 -9.92 -28.89
N GLY A 70 5.17 -8.78 -28.60
CA GLY A 70 3.72 -8.67 -28.39
C GLY A 70 3.23 -8.55 -26.94
N ASN A 71 4.11 -8.62 -25.94
CA ASN A 71 3.73 -8.56 -24.52
C ASN A 71 4.64 -7.59 -23.73
N GLY A 72 4.06 -6.59 -23.06
CA GLY A 72 4.81 -5.68 -22.19
C GLY A 72 5.30 -6.37 -20.91
N PHE A 73 6.26 -5.77 -20.21
CA PHE A 73 6.84 -6.34 -18.99
C PHE A 73 7.26 -5.26 -17.98
N ALA A 74 7.32 -5.65 -16.70
CA ALA A 74 7.79 -4.81 -15.61
C ALA A 74 9.26 -5.11 -15.30
N ASN A 75 10.06 -4.06 -15.12
CA ASN A 75 11.48 -4.13 -14.80
C ASN A 75 11.74 -3.36 -13.50
N ILE A 76 12.36 -4.02 -12.52
CA ILE A 76 12.86 -3.36 -11.30
C ILE A 76 14.20 -2.72 -11.67
N ILE A 77 14.20 -1.40 -11.80
CA ILE A 77 15.38 -0.63 -12.23
C ILE A 77 16.36 -0.46 -11.07
N ASP A 78 15.83 -0.27 -9.87
CA ASP A 78 16.58 -0.19 -8.62
C ASP A 78 15.68 -0.60 -7.45
N ASP A 79 16.14 -0.36 -6.22
CA ASP A 79 15.41 -0.71 -5.00
C ASP A 79 13.98 -0.14 -4.93
N GLU A 80 13.69 1.01 -5.57
CA GLU A 80 12.43 1.75 -5.45
C GLU A 80 11.67 1.95 -6.77
N ASN A 81 12.34 1.86 -7.90
CA ASN A 81 11.80 2.25 -9.20
C ASN A 81 11.47 1.05 -10.07
N ILE A 82 10.27 1.07 -10.64
CA ILE A 82 9.81 0.05 -11.57
C ILE A 82 9.46 0.72 -12.89
N GLU A 83 10.14 0.30 -13.94
CA GLU A 83 9.83 0.69 -15.30
C GLU A 83 8.94 -0.35 -15.95
N TYR A 84 7.87 0.12 -16.59
CA TYR A 84 7.07 -0.70 -17.47
C TYR A 84 7.46 -0.45 -18.91
N ILE A 85 7.77 -1.52 -19.63
CA ILE A 85 8.14 -1.48 -21.04
C ILE A 85 6.96 -2.03 -21.82
N ASP A 86 6.36 -1.16 -22.64
CA ASP A 86 5.20 -1.50 -23.45
C ASP A 86 5.53 -2.61 -24.47
N ALA A 87 4.54 -3.45 -24.76
CA ALA A 87 4.60 -4.32 -25.93
C ALA A 87 4.83 -3.49 -27.19
N LYS A 88 5.69 -3.97 -28.11
CA LYS A 88 5.66 -3.49 -29.49
C LYS A 88 4.29 -3.82 -30.08
N ARG A 89 3.47 -2.78 -30.27
CA ARG A 89 2.19 -2.87 -30.97
C ARG A 89 2.49 -2.72 -32.45
N ASP A 90 2.41 -3.81 -33.20
CA ASP A 90 2.18 -3.72 -34.64
C ASP A 90 0.72 -3.24 -34.82
N ASP A 91 0.42 -2.43 -35.85
CA ASP A 91 -0.90 -1.78 -36.06
C ASP A 91 -2.12 -2.73 -36.04
N ASN A 92 -1.89 -4.04 -36.09
CA ASN A 92 -2.92 -5.10 -36.10
C ASN A 92 -2.94 -5.98 -34.82
N CYS A 93 -2.12 -5.70 -33.82
CA CYS A 93 -2.00 -6.57 -32.63
C CYS A 93 -2.60 -5.89 -31.38
N TYR A 94 -3.86 -6.24 -31.07
CA TYR A 94 -4.57 -5.86 -29.85
C TYR A 94 -4.08 -6.66 -28.62
N GLY A 95 -2.77 -6.81 -28.43
CA GLY A 95 -2.23 -7.51 -27.28
C GLY A 95 -2.68 -6.83 -25.98
N HIS A 96 -3.39 -7.56 -25.13
CA HIS A 96 -3.67 -7.13 -23.77
C HIS A 96 -2.44 -7.42 -22.92
N ASP A 97 -1.73 -6.36 -22.56
CA ASP A 97 -0.61 -6.45 -21.64
C ASP A 97 -1.06 -7.06 -20.31
N ASN A 98 -0.38 -8.11 -19.85
CA ASN A 98 -0.70 -8.70 -18.55
C ASN A 98 -0.14 -7.87 -17.40
N SER A 99 -0.89 -7.86 -16.30
CA SER A 99 -0.44 -7.19 -15.08
C SER A 99 0.70 -7.97 -14.42
N SER A 100 1.71 -7.27 -13.90
CA SER A 100 2.77 -7.84 -13.08
C SER A 100 2.54 -7.52 -11.60
N THR A 101 2.68 -8.51 -10.71
CA THR A 101 2.64 -8.30 -9.26
C THR A 101 4.05 -8.28 -8.72
N ILE A 102 4.43 -7.22 -8.02
CA ILE A 102 5.77 -7.00 -7.46
C ILE A 102 5.66 -6.87 -5.94
N TYR A 103 6.48 -7.63 -5.23
CA TYR A 103 6.54 -7.67 -3.77
C TYR A 103 7.84 -7.06 -3.25
N ALA A 104 7.71 -6.39 -2.10
CA ALA A 104 8.84 -5.86 -1.39
C ALA A 104 9.62 -6.97 -0.66
N GLU A 105 10.89 -6.74 -0.36
CA GLU A 105 11.76 -7.69 0.32
C GLU A 105 11.28 -8.05 1.72
N ASN A 106 10.91 -7.04 2.50
CA ASN A 106 10.63 -7.17 3.92
C ASN A 106 9.13 -7.03 4.25
N LEU A 107 8.72 -7.75 5.29
CA LEU A 107 7.37 -7.69 5.86
C LEU A 107 7.25 -6.53 6.86
N PHE A 108 6.06 -5.94 6.93
CA PHE A 108 5.64 -5.12 8.05
C PHE A 108 5.16 -6.05 9.15
N THR A 109 5.99 -6.23 10.19
CA THR A 109 5.76 -7.19 11.27
C THR A 109 5.27 -6.46 12.51
N LYS A 110 4.28 -7.01 13.23
CA LYS A 110 3.81 -6.42 14.49
C LYS A 110 4.96 -6.36 15.52
N PRO A 111 5.28 -5.18 16.09
CA PRO A 111 6.26 -5.11 17.17
C PRO A 111 5.75 -5.83 18.43
N LYS A 112 6.61 -6.62 19.09
CA LYS A 112 6.21 -7.48 20.22
C LYS A 112 5.82 -6.70 21.48
N ASP A 113 6.51 -5.60 21.76
CA ASP A 113 6.39 -4.84 23.01
C ASP A 113 6.12 -3.36 22.74
N SER A 114 5.11 -3.06 21.93
CA SER A 114 4.74 -1.67 21.64
C SER A 114 3.74 -1.14 22.66
N SER A 115 4.08 -0.05 23.34
CA SER A 115 3.13 0.75 24.13
C SER A 115 2.32 1.72 23.27
N ASN A 116 2.76 1.95 22.03
CA ASN A 116 2.19 2.92 21.09
C ASN A 116 1.61 2.23 19.85
N TYR A 117 0.81 2.98 19.10
CA TYR A 117 0.39 2.55 17.78
C TYR A 117 1.58 2.57 16.83
N SER A 118 1.80 1.50 16.09
CA SER A 118 2.90 1.38 15.13
C SER A 118 2.39 1.56 13.71
N LEU A 119 2.84 2.61 13.03
CA LEU A 119 2.54 2.90 11.63
C LEU A 119 3.64 2.39 10.72
N PHE A 120 3.27 1.52 9.79
CA PHE A 120 4.06 1.17 8.62
C PHE A 120 3.43 1.82 7.40
N TYR A 121 4.23 2.42 6.52
CA TYR A 121 3.70 3.17 5.39
C TYR A 121 4.67 3.15 4.22
N PHE A 122 4.12 3.05 3.00
CA PHE A 122 4.85 3.29 1.77
C PHE A 122 3.93 3.99 0.76
N GLU A 123 4.52 4.71 -0.17
CA GLU A 123 3.79 5.37 -1.26
C GLU A 123 4.43 5.09 -2.61
N VAL A 124 3.60 5.11 -3.64
CA VAL A 124 3.98 4.93 -5.03
C VAL A 124 3.50 6.13 -5.82
N LYS A 125 4.44 6.79 -6.49
CA LYS A 125 4.17 7.83 -7.47
C LYS A 125 4.01 7.17 -8.83
N TYR A 126 2.86 7.40 -9.42
CA TYR A 126 2.52 6.88 -10.73
C TYR A 126 3.22 7.66 -11.84
N ILE A 127 3.80 6.94 -12.80
CA ILE A 127 4.48 7.52 -13.96
C ILE A 127 3.87 6.95 -15.25
N SER A 128 3.12 7.80 -15.94
CA SER A 128 2.57 7.51 -17.26
C SER A 128 3.65 7.72 -18.32
N LYS A 129 4.02 6.64 -19.02
CA LYS A 129 4.86 6.73 -20.24
C LYS A 129 4.05 6.67 -21.53
N ILE A 130 2.75 6.38 -21.44
CA ILE A 130 1.93 6.07 -22.60
C ILE A 130 1.14 7.30 -23.08
N LYS A 131 1.04 7.44 -24.40
CA LYS A 131 0.16 8.40 -25.09
C LYS A 131 -1.30 8.23 -24.63
N GLU A 132 -2.08 9.32 -24.69
CA GLU A 132 -3.45 9.39 -24.16
C GLU A 132 -4.40 8.32 -24.74
N GLU A 133 -4.15 7.86 -25.96
CA GLU A 133 -4.94 6.86 -26.69
C GLU A 133 -5.01 5.45 -26.03
N HIS A 134 -4.24 5.21 -24.97
CA HIS A 134 -4.15 3.90 -24.30
C HIS A 134 -4.49 3.95 -22.81
N ILE A 135 -5.17 5.01 -22.37
CA ILE A 135 -5.60 5.19 -20.97
C ILE A 135 -6.45 4.03 -20.44
N ASN A 136 -7.24 3.37 -21.31
CA ASN A 136 -8.21 2.34 -20.91
C ASN A 136 -7.62 0.99 -20.44
N TYR A 137 -6.29 0.81 -20.50
CA TYR A 137 -5.64 -0.45 -20.12
C TYR A 137 -4.75 -0.31 -18.88
N ARG A 138 -4.76 0.86 -18.24
CA ARG A 138 -3.93 1.15 -17.08
C ARG A 138 -4.52 0.50 -15.86
N LYS A 139 -3.69 -0.26 -15.15
CA LYS A 139 -4.03 -0.77 -13.82
C LYS A 139 -2.87 -0.52 -12.88
N ILE A 140 -3.20 0.00 -11.72
CA ILE A 140 -2.30 0.03 -10.57
C ILE A 140 -3.07 -0.51 -9.39
N ASN A 141 -2.47 -1.46 -8.67
CA ASN A 141 -2.92 -1.84 -7.35
C ASN A 141 -1.79 -1.56 -6.38
N ILE A 142 -2.13 -1.06 -5.21
CA ILE A 142 -1.22 -0.92 -4.07
C ILE A 142 -1.87 -1.60 -2.87
N GLY A 143 -1.10 -2.37 -2.11
CA GLY A 143 -1.66 -3.04 -0.95
C GLY A 143 -0.66 -3.85 -0.16
N LEU A 144 -1.25 -4.70 0.67
CA LEU A 144 -0.58 -5.54 1.65
C LEU A 144 -1.14 -6.96 1.56
N GLU A 145 -0.28 -7.96 1.64
CA GLU A 145 -0.62 -9.39 1.62
C GLU A 145 -0.03 -10.10 2.83
N ASN A 146 -0.80 -10.91 3.53
CA ASN A 146 -0.31 -11.70 4.65
C ASN A 146 0.07 -13.14 4.24
N SER A 147 0.63 -13.90 5.18
CA SER A 147 1.03 -15.30 4.99
C SER A 147 -0.11 -16.28 4.68
N LYS A 148 -1.37 -15.87 4.86
CA LYS A 148 -2.57 -16.66 4.57
C LYS A 148 -3.15 -16.37 3.18
N ASN A 149 -2.39 -15.69 2.31
CA ASN A 149 -2.84 -15.20 1.00
C ASN A 149 -4.06 -14.27 1.07
N SER A 150 -4.28 -13.65 2.23
CA SER A 150 -5.28 -12.60 2.42
C SER A 150 -4.62 -11.28 2.08
N TYR A 151 -5.28 -10.50 1.22
CA TYR A 151 -4.81 -9.19 0.79
C TYR A 151 -5.81 -8.12 1.16
N ALA A 152 -5.30 -6.92 1.42
CA ALA A 152 -6.05 -5.67 1.40
C ALA A 152 -5.39 -4.76 0.38
N ARG A 153 -6.14 -4.34 -0.64
CA ARG A 153 -5.58 -3.55 -1.74
C ARG A 153 -6.54 -2.49 -2.23
N LEU A 154 -5.94 -1.40 -2.68
CA LEU A 154 -6.56 -0.38 -3.50
C LEU A 154 -6.32 -0.73 -4.96
N GLU A 155 -7.38 -0.96 -5.74
CA GLU A 155 -7.31 -1.31 -7.16
C GLU A 155 -7.89 -0.19 -8.02
N PHE A 156 -7.07 0.31 -8.95
CA PHE A 156 -7.46 1.28 -9.95
C PHE A 156 -7.56 0.56 -11.29
N ASN A 157 -8.76 0.57 -11.87
CA ASN A 157 -9.01 -0.02 -13.18
C ASN A 157 -9.75 0.99 -14.05
N ILE A 158 -9.10 1.49 -15.09
CA ILE A 158 -9.73 2.44 -16.03
C ILE A 158 -10.46 1.65 -17.13
N HIS A 159 -11.56 0.98 -16.78
CA HIS A 159 -12.49 0.45 -17.78
C HIS A 159 -13.82 1.19 -17.69
N GLY A 160 -13.98 2.25 -18.49
CA GLY A 160 -15.25 2.96 -18.72
C GLY A 160 -15.88 3.65 -17.49
N SER A 161 -15.31 3.45 -16.30
CA SER A 161 -15.76 4.01 -15.05
C SER A 161 -14.54 4.23 -14.16
N LYS A 162 -14.35 5.45 -13.67
CA LYS A 162 -13.26 5.83 -12.73
C LYS A 162 -13.55 5.27 -11.35
N ASN A 163 -13.78 3.97 -11.27
CA ASN A 163 -14.14 3.27 -10.06
C ASN A 163 -12.88 2.68 -9.46
N ILE A 164 -12.63 3.02 -8.20
CA ILE A 164 -11.66 2.32 -7.39
C ILE A 164 -12.37 1.16 -6.73
N TRP A 165 -11.75 -0.01 -6.84
CA TRP A 165 -12.22 -1.23 -6.22
C TRP A 165 -11.36 -1.49 -5.01
N PHE A 166 -12.03 -1.75 -3.91
CA PHE A 166 -11.38 -2.23 -2.70
C PHE A 166 -11.73 -3.70 -2.54
N ASN A 167 -10.74 -4.53 -2.25
CA ASN A 167 -10.97 -5.91 -1.86
C ASN A 167 -10.04 -6.21 -0.68
N ALA A 168 -10.63 -6.32 0.51
CA ALA A 168 -10.03 -7.03 1.62
C ALA A 168 -10.69 -8.38 1.77
N ARG A 169 -9.94 -9.44 1.50
CA ARG A 169 -10.38 -10.80 1.76
C ARG A 169 -10.04 -11.12 3.21
N ASN A 170 -10.98 -10.88 4.12
CA ASN A 170 -10.93 -11.45 5.46
C ASN A 170 -12.00 -12.53 5.55
N GLN A 171 -11.64 -13.77 5.88
CA GLN A 171 -12.41 -15.02 5.67
C GLN A 171 -13.87 -15.03 6.22
N LYS A 172 -14.30 -14.01 6.95
CA LYS A 172 -15.64 -13.89 7.55
C LYS A 172 -16.56 -12.83 6.94
N TYR A 173 -16.07 -11.86 6.16
CA TYR A 173 -16.91 -10.80 5.60
C TYR A 173 -16.93 -10.92 4.08
N GLN A 174 -18.14 -10.92 3.52
CA GLN A 174 -18.38 -10.77 2.08
C GLN A 174 -17.52 -9.62 1.55
N ASP A 175 -16.95 -9.79 0.34
CA ASP A 175 -16.15 -8.80 -0.38
C ASP A 175 -16.70 -7.39 -0.17
N GLY A 176 -16.15 -6.67 0.81
CA GLY A 176 -16.58 -5.32 1.14
C GLY A 176 -16.02 -4.39 0.07
N VAL A 177 -16.65 -4.30 -1.10
CA VAL A 177 -16.18 -3.40 -2.16
C VAL A 177 -16.61 -1.98 -1.81
N LEU A 178 -15.74 -1.25 -1.10
CA LEU A 178 -15.87 0.19 -0.92
C LEU A 178 -15.57 0.89 -2.26
N ARG A 179 -16.61 1.42 -2.89
CA ARG A 179 -16.49 2.18 -4.13
C ARG A 179 -16.16 3.64 -3.81
N LEU A 180 -14.90 4.03 -3.95
CA LEU A 180 -14.55 5.44 -3.95
C LEU A 180 -14.99 6.04 -5.28
N LYS A 181 -15.95 6.96 -5.24
CA LYS A 181 -16.43 7.69 -6.42
C LYS A 181 -15.48 8.87 -6.68
N ASN A 182 -15.22 9.13 -7.96
CA ASN A 182 -14.65 10.38 -8.48
C ASN A 182 -13.16 10.66 -8.19
N ILE A 183 -12.34 9.65 -7.87
CA ILE A 183 -10.90 9.87 -7.89
C ILE A 183 -10.43 9.92 -9.34
N LEU A 184 -9.97 11.11 -9.75
CA LEU A 184 -9.27 11.31 -11.01
C LEU A 184 -7.82 10.89 -10.80
N TRP A 185 -7.38 9.90 -11.57
CA TRP A 185 -5.99 9.43 -11.57
C TRP A 185 -5.22 10.10 -12.70
N ASN A 186 -4.18 10.85 -12.34
CA ASN A 186 -3.33 11.60 -13.26
C ASN A 186 -1.86 11.15 -13.17
N ASN A 187 -1.06 11.54 -14.17
CA ASN A 187 0.39 11.38 -14.12
C ASN A 187 0.96 12.09 -12.88
N ASN A 188 1.94 11.45 -12.23
CA ASN A 188 2.56 11.90 -10.97
C ASN A 188 1.67 11.89 -9.72
N ASP A 189 0.46 11.34 -9.79
CA ASP A 189 -0.31 11.11 -8.57
C ASP A 189 0.40 10.11 -7.66
N ILE A 190 0.29 10.36 -6.35
CA ILE A 190 0.92 9.57 -5.30
C ILE A 190 -0.16 8.78 -4.57
N PHE A 191 0.00 7.46 -4.50
CA PHE A 191 -0.87 6.57 -3.76
C PHE A 191 -0.10 5.94 -2.62
N GLY A 192 -0.67 5.96 -1.41
CA GLY A 192 -0.03 5.39 -0.24
C GLY A 192 -0.87 4.30 0.39
N CYS A 193 -0.17 3.40 1.08
CA CYS A 193 -0.77 2.32 1.85
C CYS A 193 -0.13 2.31 3.24
N GLY A 194 -0.97 2.48 4.26
CA GLY A 194 -0.57 2.45 5.66
C GLY A 194 -1.16 1.24 6.37
N LEU A 195 -0.36 0.63 7.24
CA LEU A 195 -0.76 -0.40 8.18
C LEU A 195 -0.51 0.11 9.60
N VAL A 196 -1.52 0.01 10.43
CA VAL A 196 -1.43 0.40 11.84
C VAL A 196 -1.62 -0.83 12.70
N TYR A 197 -0.63 -1.12 13.52
CA TYR A 197 -0.73 -2.07 14.61
C TYR A 197 -1.03 -1.33 15.92
N PRO A 198 -2.00 -1.80 16.71
CA PRO A 198 -2.24 -1.25 18.03
C PRO A 198 -1.15 -1.69 19.02
N PRO A 199 -1.06 -1.02 20.19
CA PRO A 199 -0.21 -1.43 21.29
C PRO A 199 -0.46 -2.89 21.68
N SER A 200 0.57 -3.57 22.20
CA SER A 200 0.48 -4.98 22.62
C SER A 200 -0.45 -5.19 23.81
N THR A 201 -0.74 -4.13 24.56
CA THR A 201 -1.58 -4.15 25.77
C THR A 201 -3.06 -3.91 25.49
N THR A 202 -3.45 -3.51 24.28
CA THR A 202 -4.86 -3.28 23.93
C THR A 202 -5.45 -4.44 23.14
N ASN A 203 -6.77 -4.58 23.21
CA ASN A 203 -7.53 -5.55 22.40
C ASN A 203 -8.00 -4.93 21.07
N ASP A 204 -7.37 -3.83 20.65
CA ASP A 204 -7.72 -3.17 19.39
C ASP A 204 -7.28 -4.04 18.19
N PHE A 205 -7.91 -3.80 17.04
CA PHE A 205 -7.56 -4.49 15.80
C PHE A 205 -6.55 -3.69 15.00
N SER A 206 -5.72 -4.41 14.24
CA SER A 206 -4.88 -3.74 13.24
C SER A 206 -5.76 -3.22 12.12
N TYR A 207 -5.32 -2.19 11.42
CA TYR A 207 -6.07 -1.69 10.27
C TYR A 207 -5.18 -1.18 9.16
N ILE A 208 -5.73 -1.19 7.94
CA ILE A 208 -5.09 -0.64 6.75
C ILE A 208 -5.85 0.59 6.30
N PHE A 209 -5.13 1.62 5.86
CA PHE A 209 -5.72 2.78 5.21
C PHE A 209 -4.95 3.12 3.94
N PHE A 210 -5.58 3.91 3.09
CA PHE A 210 -5.00 4.35 1.83
C PHE A 210 -5.00 5.86 1.74
N THR A 211 -4.07 6.39 0.94
CA THR A 211 -3.96 7.83 0.70
C THR A 211 -3.83 8.12 -0.79
N HIS A 212 -4.35 9.27 -1.22
CA HIS A 212 -4.11 9.86 -2.54
C HIS A 212 -3.59 11.29 -2.36
N ASN A 213 -2.41 11.57 -2.92
CA ASN A 213 -1.74 12.86 -2.82
C ASN A 213 -1.67 13.38 -1.37
N GLY A 214 -1.25 12.50 -0.45
CA GLY A 214 -1.08 12.80 0.96
C GLY A 214 -2.36 12.91 1.80
N LYS A 215 -3.54 12.64 1.22
CA LYS A 215 -4.83 12.66 1.93
C LYS A 215 -5.39 11.26 2.05
N GLN A 216 -5.85 10.88 3.24
CA GLN A 216 -6.55 9.60 3.43
C GLN A 216 -7.79 9.53 2.54
N ILE A 217 -8.01 8.38 1.91
CA ILE A 217 -9.15 8.10 1.06
C ILE A 217 -9.92 6.90 1.58
N GLY A 218 -11.24 7.01 1.63
CA GLY A 218 -12.11 5.99 2.21
C GLY A 218 -11.93 5.84 3.72
N ASN A 219 -12.67 4.89 4.27
CA ASN A 219 -12.51 4.48 5.65
C ASN A 219 -11.36 3.47 5.77
N PRO A 220 -10.67 3.40 6.91
CA PRO A 220 -9.73 2.32 7.17
C PRO A 220 -10.42 0.96 7.18
N ILE A 221 -9.59 -0.08 7.17
CA ILE A 221 -10.03 -1.47 7.01
C ILE A 221 -9.53 -2.23 8.21
N LEU A 222 -10.45 -2.65 9.07
CA LEU A 222 -10.13 -3.50 10.20
C LEU A 222 -9.64 -4.88 9.72
N LEU A 223 -8.54 -5.32 10.33
CA LEU A 223 -7.94 -6.62 10.14
C LEU A 223 -8.34 -7.51 11.31
N ASN A 224 -9.25 -8.45 11.03
CA ASN A 224 -9.77 -9.40 12.03
C ASN A 224 -8.85 -10.62 12.22
N ASP A 225 -7.77 -10.68 11.46
CA ASP A 225 -6.80 -11.76 11.45
C ASP A 225 -5.59 -11.42 12.31
N ASN A 226 -5.25 -12.34 13.23
CA ASN A 226 -3.99 -12.31 13.96
C ASN A 226 -2.86 -12.77 13.04
N CYS A 227 -2.47 -11.92 12.09
CA CYS A 227 -1.33 -12.16 11.21
C CYS A 227 -0.10 -11.43 11.74
N ASP A 228 1.02 -12.15 11.79
CA ASP A 228 2.28 -11.63 12.35
C ASP A 228 2.92 -10.55 11.47
N GLY A 229 2.58 -10.53 10.18
CA GLY A 229 3.04 -9.49 9.27
C GLY A 229 2.33 -9.46 7.92
N TYR A 230 2.52 -8.33 7.23
CA TYR A 230 2.02 -8.11 5.88
C TYR A 230 3.15 -7.67 4.95
N LYS A 231 3.17 -8.22 3.74
CA LYS A 231 4.12 -7.91 2.67
C LYS A 231 3.57 -6.79 1.80
N PRO A 232 4.28 -5.65 1.67
CA PRO A 232 3.95 -4.63 0.67
C PRO A 232 4.02 -5.22 -0.73
N TYR A 233 3.04 -4.88 -1.56
CA TYR A 233 3.06 -5.22 -2.96
C TYR A 233 2.36 -4.17 -3.81
N ILE A 234 2.70 -4.20 -5.09
CA ILE A 234 1.96 -3.52 -6.14
C ILE A 234 1.60 -4.47 -7.26
N ARG A 235 0.58 -4.11 -8.03
CA ARG A 235 0.28 -4.74 -9.30
C ARG A 235 0.18 -3.68 -10.37
N ILE A 236 0.97 -3.77 -11.42
CA ILE A 236 1.02 -2.75 -12.47
C ILE A 236 0.70 -3.35 -13.84
N GLN A 237 0.05 -2.56 -14.68
CA GLN A 237 -0.23 -2.85 -16.08
C GLN A 237 -0.16 -1.52 -16.84
N CYS A 238 0.67 -1.45 -17.89
CA CYS A 238 0.78 -0.26 -18.74
C CYS A 238 1.22 1.01 -17.97
N CYS A 239 2.05 0.86 -16.93
CA CYS A 239 2.51 2.00 -16.13
C CYS A 239 3.80 1.75 -15.35
N SER A 240 4.64 2.78 -15.25
CA SER A 240 5.83 2.79 -14.39
C SER A 240 5.50 3.41 -13.02
N VAL A 241 6.33 3.14 -12.02
CA VAL A 241 6.18 3.75 -10.69
C VAL A 241 7.53 4.09 -10.06
N GLU A 242 7.53 5.16 -9.27
CA GLU A 242 8.58 5.54 -8.31
C GLU A 242 8.04 5.22 -6.91
N THR A 243 8.75 4.44 -6.09
CA THR A 243 8.30 4.10 -4.73
C THR A 243 9.06 4.91 -3.69
N ASN A 244 8.43 5.16 -2.55
CA ASN A 244 9.09 5.65 -1.34
C ASN A 244 8.72 4.73 -0.18
N PHE A 245 9.70 3.97 0.32
CA PHE A 245 9.56 3.15 1.53
C PHE A 245 9.96 3.91 2.80
N GLY A 246 10.29 5.20 2.69
CA GLY A 246 10.71 6.03 3.82
C GLY A 246 12.16 5.82 4.23
N LYS A 247 13.06 5.43 3.30
CA LYS A 247 14.48 5.23 3.57
C LYS A 247 15.19 6.52 4.01
N ASP A 248 14.86 7.64 3.35
CA ASP A 248 15.36 8.97 3.69
C ASP A 248 14.22 10.00 3.65
N LEU A 249 13.54 10.18 4.79
CA LEU A 249 12.44 11.12 4.93
C LEU A 249 12.88 12.59 4.91
N LYS A 250 14.19 12.89 5.04
CA LYS A 250 14.68 14.28 4.93
C LYS A 250 14.81 14.69 3.48
N ALA A 251 15.40 13.83 2.64
CA ALA A 251 15.57 14.10 1.22
C ALA A 251 14.30 13.80 0.41
N LYS A 252 13.54 12.78 0.81
CA LYS A 252 12.34 12.29 0.12
C LYS A 252 11.22 12.06 1.15
N PRO A 253 10.62 13.13 1.71
CA PRO A 253 9.52 13.00 2.65
C PRO A 253 8.31 12.35 1.97
N PHE A 254 7.47 11.69 2.78
CA PHE A 254 6.17 11.22 2.29
C PHE A 254 5.27 12.41 1.94
N ALA A 255 4.37 12.21 0.97
CA ALA A 255 3.28 13.15 0.73
C ALA A 255 2.27 13.14 1.88
N PHE A 256 2.10 12.00 2.55
CA PHE A 256 1.22 11.87 3.71
C PHE A 256 1.85 12.39 4.99
N ASP A 257 1.13 13.28 5.67
CA ASP A 257 1.50 13.83 6.96
C ASP A 257 0.86 13.01 8.09
N PHE A 258 1.62 12.09 8.66
CA PHE A 258 1.17 11.20 9.73
C PHE A 258 0.81 11.94 11.03
N SER A 259 1.23 13.19 11.23
CA SER A 259 0.79 13.99 12.39
C SER A 259 -0.70 14.34 12.34
N LYS A 260 -1.31 14.26 11.14
CA LYS A 260 -2.74 14.49 10.91
C LYS A 260 -3.57 13.20 10.95
N HIS A 261 -2.93 12.06 11.17
CA HIS A 261 -3.62 10.78 11.24
C HIS A 261 -4.51 10.73 12.48
N LYS A 262 -5.78 10.37 12.30
CA LYS A 262 -6.72 10.18 13.42
C LYS A 262 -6.81 8.70 13.73
N PHE A 263 -6.66 8.34 15.00
CA PHE A 263 -6.89 6.96 15.43
C PHE A 263 -8.34 6.59 15.21
N HIS A 264 -8.55 5.37 14.72
CA HIS A 264 -9.86 4.78 14.64
C HIS A 264 -9.94 3.69 15.71
N LYS A 265 -10.88 3.86 16.64
CA LYS A 265 -11.23 2.84 17.63
C LYS A 265 -12.26 1.89 17.03
N TYR A 266 -12.43 0.73 17.65
CA TYR A 266 -13.44 -0.23 17.21
C TYR A 266 -14.86 0.36 17.14
N SER A 267 -15.18 1.34 17.99
CA SER A 267 -16.46 2.08 17.97
C SER A 267 -16.73 2.86 16.68
N ASP A 268 -15.71 3.05 15.85
CA ASP A 268 -15.77 3.93 14.68
C ASP A 268 -16.11 3.16 13.38
N PHE A 269 -16.34 1.84 13.47
CA PHE A 269 -16.64 0.92 12.35
C PHE A 269 -17.97 0.20 12.55
#